data_AF-A0A3C8C825-F1
#
_entry.id   AF-A0A3C8C825-F1
#
_cell.length_a   1.000
_cell.length_b   1.000
_cell.length_c   1.000
_cell.angle_alpha   90.00
_cell.angle_beta   90.00
_cell.angle_gamma   90.00
#
_symmetry.space_group_name_H-M   'P 1'
#
loop_
_entity.id
_entity.type
_entity.pdbx_description
1 polymer ?
#
loop_
_entity_poly.entity_id
_entity_poly.type
_entity_poly.pdbx_seq_one_letter_code
_entity_poly.pdbx_strand_id
1 'polypeptide(L)' 'MTNIIIIFIHLSAAGVALGSLIYCLLVYLPVVEKNQGERDENSPSYKILDLLAPTTFACLLILIGSGVYFLLENYSAQVG' A
#
# COMPACT_ATOMS: atom_id res chain seq x y z
N MET A 1 -12.76 19.60 -8.97
CA MET A 1 -11.66 19.69 -7.97
C MET A 1 -11.63 18.45 -7.09
N THR A 2 -12.76 18.04 -6.49
CA THR A 2 -12.90 16.84 -5.65
C THR A 2 -12.43 15.54 -6.33
N ASN A 3 -12.93 15.22 -7.52
CA ASN A 3 -12.48 14.06 -8.31
C ASN A 3 -10.96 14.03 -8.58
N ILE A 4 -10.33 15.18 -8.81
CA ILE A 4 -8.88 15.27 -9.08
C ILE A 4 -8.08 14.91 -7.82
N ILE A 5 -8.52 15.40 -6.65
CA ILE A 5 -7.89 15.09 -5.35
C ILE A 5 -8.04 13.60 -5.02
N ILE A 6 -9.23 13.02 -5.25
CA ILE A 6 -9.50 11.59 -5.03
C ILE A 6 -8.62 10.72 -5.93
N ILE A 7 -8.53 11.05 -7.22
CA ILE A 7 -7.67 10.34 -8.18
C ILE A 7 -6.20 10.44 -7.77
N PHE A 8 -5.73 11.62 -7.34
CA PHE A 8 -4.36 11.80 -6.87
C PHE A 8 -4.05 10.92 -5.65
N ILE A 9 -4.93 10.91 -4.65
CA ILE A 9 -4.78 10.10 -3.43
C ILE A 9 -4.82 8.60 -3.78
N HIS A 10 -5.74 8.19 -4.64
CA HIS A 10 -5.86 6.81 -5.10
C HIS A 10 -4.60 6.34 -5.81
N LEU A 11 -4.10 7.14 -6.76
CA LEU A 11 -2.90 6.80 -7.52
C LEU A 11 -1.63 6.79 -6.65
N SER A 12 -1.55 7.69 -5.68
CA SER A 12 -0.44 7.70 -4.70
C SER A 12 -0.44 6.45 -3.85
N ALA A 13 -1.60 6.03 -3.33
CA ALA A 13 -1.74 4.79 -2.57
C ALA A 13 -1.40 3.55 -3.42
N ALA A 14 -1.80 3.55 -4.70
CA ALA A 14 -1.45 2.48 -5.64
C ALA A 14 0.07 2.40 -5.85
N GLY A 15 0.72 3.55 -6.03
CA GLY A 15 2.17 3.64 -6.21
C GLY A 15 2.93 3.11 -4.99
N VAL A 16 2.52 3.48 -3.78
CA VAL A 16 3.14 3.00 -2.53
C VAL A 16 2.92 1.49 -2.36
N ALA A 17 1.73 0.97 -2.64
CA ALA A 17 1.42 -0.46 -2.54
C ALA A 17 2.20 -1.31 -3.57
N LEU A 18 2.36 -0.83 -4.81
CA LEU A 18 3.18 -1.49 -5.82
C LEU A 18 4.67 -1.45 -5.45
N GLY A 19 5.15 -0.30 -4.97
CA GLY A 19 6.53 -0.14 -4.51
C GLY A 19 6.85 -1.07 -3.34
N SER A 20 5.96 -1.18 -2.36
CA SER A 20 6.13 -2.09 -1.23
C SER A 20 6.13 -3.56 -1.64
N LEU A 21 5.27 -3.94 -2.60
CA LEU A 21 5.23 -5.30 -3.15
C LEU A 21 6.55 -5.66 -3.86
N ILE A 22 7.07 -4.78 -4.72
CA ILE A 22 8.33 -4.99 -5.43
C ILE A 22 9.48 -5.12 -4.43
N TYR A 23 9.54 -4.25 -3.43
CA TYR A 23 10.52 -4.33 -2.36
C TYR A 23 10.43 -5.68 -1.61
N CYS A 24 9.23 -6.10 -1.22
CA CYS A 24 9.01 -7.37 -0.54
C CYS A 24 9.52 -8.57 -1.35
N LEU A 25 9.18 -8.65 -2.63
CA LEU A 25 9.48 -9.82 -3.46
C LEU A 25 10.92 -9.86 -3.95
N LEU A 26 11.46 -8.72 -4.39
CA LEU A 26 12.77 -8.69 -5.06
C LEU A 26 13.93 -8.39 -4.10
N VAL A 27 13.66 -7.73 -2.97
CA VAL A 27 14.71 -7.31 -2.03
C VAL A 27 14.59 -8.06 -0.71
N TYR A 28 13.43 -8.01 -0.08
CA TYR A 28 13.27 -8.53 1.27
C TYR A 28 13.25 -10.07 1.33
N LEU A 29 12.43 -10.71 0.51
CA LEU A 29 12.31 -12.17 0.45
C LEU A 29 13.66 -12.90 0.28
N PRO A 30 14.52 -12.55 -0.70
CA PRO A 30 15.80 -13.23 -0.86
C PRO A 30 16.77 -12.97 0.30
N VAL A 31 16.67 -11.84 1.01
CA VAL A 31 17.48 -11.56 2.20
C VAL A 31 17.07 -12.48 3.36
N VAL A 32 15.76 -12.70 3.54
CA VAL A 32 15.22 -13.60 4.57
C VAL A 32 15.56 -15.05 4.27
N GLU A 33 15.41 -15.49 3.01
CA GLU A 33 15.72 -16.86 2.60
C GLU A 33 17.20 -17.22 2.78
N LYS A 34 18.11 -16.23 2.64
CA LYS A 34 19.54 -16.44 2.87
C LYS A 34 19.96 -16.48 4.35
N ASN A 35 19.16 -15.91 5.25
CA ASN A 35 19.50 -15.76 6.67
C ASN A 35 18.49 -16.46 7.61
N GLN A 36 18.05 -17.68 7.24
CA GLN A 36 17.03 -18.42 7.99
C GLN A 36 17.45 -18.83 9.42
N GLY A 37 18.74 -18.85 9.73
CA GLY A 37 19.28 -19.36 11.01
C GLY A 37 19.23 -18.39 12.19
N GLU A 38 19.17 -17.08 11.96
CA GLU A 38 19.15 -16.05 13.01
C GLU A 38 18.10 -14.99 12.67
N ARG A 39 16.85 -15.24 13.06
CA ARG A 39 15.82 -14.20 13.08
C ARG A 39 16.03 -13.31 14.31
N ASP A 40 16.92 -12.34 14.16
CA ASP A 40 17.07 -11.26 15.15
C ASP A 40 15.91 -10.26 15.01
N GLU A 41 15.07 -10.16 16.03
CA GLU A 41 13.95 -9.21 16.12
C GLU A 41 14.43 -7.74 16.08
N ASN A 42 15.68 -7.49 16.44
CA ASN A 42 16.29 -6.16 16.36
C ASN A 42 16.93 -5.88 15.00
N SER A 43 16.91 -6.85 14.08
CA SER A 43 17.51 -6.69 12.76
C SER A 43 16.79 -5.60 11.94
N PRO A 44 17.53 -4.88 11.08
CA PRO A 44 16.94 -3.86 10.20
C PRO A 44 15.81 -4.42 9.33
N SER A 45 15.96 -5.65 8.86
CA SER A 45 14.96 -6.37 8.06
C SER A 45 13.63 -6.51 8.79
N TYR A 46 13.65 -6.92 10.06
CA TYR A 46 12.44 -7.12 10.85
C TYR A 46 11.73 -5.80 11.14
N LYS A 47 12.50 -4.76 11.52
CA LYS A 47 11.95 -3.40 11.74
C LYS A 47 11.34 -2.77 10.50
N ILE A 48 11.87 -3.09 9.32
CA ILE A 48 11.29 -2.62 8.06
C ILE A 48 9.90 -3.24 7.83
N LEU A 49 9.68 -4.50 8.20
CA LEU A 49 8.33 -5.09 8.12
C LEU A 49 7.34 -4.41 9.06
N ASP A 50 7.76 -4.03 10.27
CA ASP A 50 6.90 -3.30 11.23
C ASP A 50 6.41 -1.95 10.68
N LEU A 51 7.19 -1.32 9.79
CA LEU A 51 6.80 -0.11 9.08
C LEU A 51 6.00 -0.40 7.82
N LEU A 52 6.40 -1.43 7.07
CA LEU A 52 5.82 -1.75 5.76
C LEU A 52 4.42 -2.34 5.87
N ALA A 53 4.17 -3.17 6.88
CA ALA A 53 2.87 -3.81 7.11
C ALA A 53 1.74 -2.79 7.35
N PRO A 54 1.83 -1.87 8.33
CA PRO A 54 0.78 -0.86 8.54
C PRO A 54 0.69 0.13 7.37
N THR A 55 1.80 0.47 6.72
CA THR A 55 1.80 1.36 5.54
C THR A 55 1.03 0.72 4.38
N THR A 56 1.30 -0.56 4.09
CA THR A 56 0.62 -1.29 3.02
C THR A 56 -0.87 -1.46 3.34
N PHE A 57 -1.20 -1.75 4.60
CA PHE A 57 -2.58 -1.84 5.06
C PHE A 57 -3.34 -0.51 4.90
N ALA A 58 -2.74 0.61 5.30
CA ALA A 58 -3.31 1.94 5.10
C ALA A 58 -3.52 2.25 3.61
N CYS A 59 -2.57 1.88 2.75
CA CYS A 59 -2.69 2.06 1.30
C CYS A 59 -3.87 1.26 0.73
N LEU A 60 -4.09 0.02 1.19
CA LEU A 60 -5.26 -0.78 0.79
C LEU A 60 -6.58 -0.12 1.20
N LEU A 61 -6.68 0.38 2.43
CA LEU A 61 -7.87 1.10 2.88
C LEU A 61 -8.13 2.37 2.06
N ILE A 62 -7.08 3.11 1.73
CA ILE A 62 -7.18 4.30 0.88
C ILE A 62 -7.67 3.92 -0.51
N LEU A 63 -7.10 2.89 -1.14
CA LEU A 63 -7.52 2.42 -2.47
C LEU A 63 -8.99 2.03 -2.49
N ILE A 64 -9.43 1.21 -1.53
CA ILE A 64 -10.82 0.78 -1.42
C ILE A 64 -11.72 1.99 -1.19
N GLY A 65 -11.42 2.82 -0.18
CA GLY A 65 -12.26 3.95 0.20
C GLY A 65 -12.40 5.00 -0.90
N SER A 66 -11.28 5.38 -1.52
CA SER A 66 -11.30 6.36 -2.62
C SER A 66 -11.96 5.81 -3.89
N GLY A 67 -11.80 4.52 -4.19
CA GLY A 67 -12.50 3.87 -5.30
C GLY A 67 -14.01 3.82 -5.10
N VAL A 68 -14.47 3.42 -3.89
CA VAL A 68 -15.90 3.41 -3.54
C VAL A 68 -16.48 4.81 -3.59
N TYR A 69 -15.80 5.79 -3.00
CA TYR A 69 -16.27 7.18 -3.01
C TYR A 69 -16.39 7.72 -4.44
N PHE A 70 -15.39 7.47 -5.28
CA PHE A 70 -15.41 7.89 -6.69
C PHE A 70 -16.61 7.30 -7.43
N LEU A 71 -16.90 6.01 -7.25
CA LEU A 71 -18.07 5.37 -7.87
C LEU A 71 -19.39 5.99 -7.40
N LEU A 72 -19.51 6.29 -6.10
CA LEU A 72 -20.71 6.92 -5.54
C LEU A 72 -20.91 8.35 -6.07
N GLU A 73 -19.86 9.17 -6.10
CA GLU A 73 -19.93 10.54 -6.63
C GLU A 73 -20.37 10.56 -8.10
N ASN A 74 -19.80 9.67 -8.91
CA ASN A 74 -20.15 9.57 -10.33
C ASN A 74 -21.55 8.98 -10.55
N TYR A 75 -21.99 8.03 -9.73
CA TYR A 75 -23.35 7.53 -9.78
C TYR A 75 -24.35 8.64 -9.42
N SER A 76 -24.16 9.32 -8.29
CA SER A 76 -25.02 10.44 -7.88
C SER A 76 -25.11 11.54 -8.94
N ALA A 77 -24.03 11.82 -9.67
CA ALA A 77 -24.04 12.78 -10.78
C ALA A 77 -24.82 12.32 -12.04
N GLN A 78 -25.08 11.02 -12.19
CA GLN A 78 -25.82 10.46 -13.33
C GLN A 78 -27.32 10.31 -13.06
N VAL A 79 -27.73 10.14 -11.79
CA VAL A 79 -29.14 9.98 -11.40
C VAL A 79 -29.77 11.23 -10.77
N GLY A 80 -28.98 12.26 -10.44
CA GLY A 80 -29.47 13.55 -9.94
C GLY A 80 -29.72 14.55 -11.06
#